data_AF-A0A2E7M898-F1
#
_entry.id   AF-A0A2E7M898-F1
#
_cell.length_a   1.000
_cell.length_b   1.000
_cell.length_c   1.000
_cell.angle_alpha   90.00
_cell.angle_beta   90.00
_cell.angle_gamma   90.00
#
_symmetry.space_group_name_H-M   'P 1'
#
loop_
_entity.id
_entity.type
_entity.pdbx_description
1 polymer ?
#
loop_
_entity_poly.entity_id
_entity_poly.type
_entity_poly.pdbx_seq_one_letter_code
_entity_poly.pdbx_strand_id
1 'polypeptide(L)'
;MDRSKGTRRLAALLLVGLVTLTLSPAAESQDLQPFTVSEGRIDLREWEPEQDGPIHLEGPWDLYWDQLLRPHELGGLSPTGTLLVPGPWGGQRAGQTDLTPQGIATYRLQVLLPDGVDLLAIRVTQVFQAHRLWANGVAVTQTGIPGHTLQTSAASDRFDWGVFEAPGSSTDIVMQVSNHRHRRSGMRAAPILGTPEQIAELHDRQLAKDLFMTGCLFLFGLLHLATYLHRRRNRLDDGNVANLWFSAFCLGFALQTLMKGETWIFQFVPDLTWDVSVRCRVLLNYTAALLYVEFCAALFPDRISLWLRRFWHAFVPIMAVLILSTPASVFSLTFGPFSIACLITMTYLAIRLGQAWRAGTPGAGLVVISVAALGTAIFIDTLTDQEFIQAPRTLLAGLFVFLLCQSFLLAQRFTDLFIRTRTLSTELLHANQELGNTNAAALRFVPVEFLRLLKREQLVLVERGDHVQTELEVL
;
A
#
# COMPACT_ATOMS: atom_id res chain seq x y z
N MET A 1 33.47 -15.24 3.27
CA MET A 1 33.10 -13.81 3.09
C MET A 1 31.77 -13.58 3.80
N ASP A 2 31.76 -12.71 4.82
CA ASP A 2 30.69 -12.62 5.82
C ASP A 2 29.40 -12.02 5.24
N ARG A 3 28.49 -12.88 4.77
CA ARG A 3 27.18 -12.51 4.19
C ARG A 3 26.38 -11.58 5.10
N SER A 4 26.60 -11.63 6.43
CA SER A 4 25.93 -10.77 7.41
C SER A 4 26.31 -9.28 7.26
N LYS A 5 27.57 -8.99 6.88
CA LYS A 5 28.05 -7.61 6.65
C LYS A 5 27.46 -7.01 5.39
N GLY A 6 27.28 -7.81 4.33
CA GLY A 6 26.63 -7.38 3.09
C GLY A 6 25.16 -7.02 3.30
N THR A 7 24.41 -7.86 4.02
CA THR A 7 23.01 -7.58 4.37
C THR A 7 22.85 -6.35 5.26
N ARG A 8 23.78 -6.11 6.19
CA ARG A 8 23.77 -4.91 7.06
C ARG A 8 24.06 -3.62 6.28
N ARG A 9 24.95 -3.67 5.28
CA ARG A 9 25.26 -2.52 4.41
C ARG A 9 24.11 -2.20 3.45
N LEU A 10 23.51 -3.21 2.82
CA LEU A 10 22.34 -3.03 1.96
C LEU A 10 21.14 -2.53 2.77
N ALA A 11 20.94 -3.07 3.98
CA ALA A 11 19.95 -2.59 4.93
C ALA A 11 20.16 -1.12 5.28
N ALA A 12 21.39 -0.73 5.62
CA ALA A 12 21.74 0.66 5.91
C ALA A 12 21.52 1.57 4.69
N LEU A 13 21.84 1.11 3.47
CA LEU A 13 21.61 1.89 2.25
C LEU A 13 20.12 2.01 1.90
N LEU A 14 19.31 0.98 2.16
CA LEU A 14 17.85 1.02 1.97
C LEU A 14 17.16 1.86 3.04
N LEU A 15 17.62 1.80 4.29
CA LEU A 15 17.13 2.66 5.37
C LEU A 15 17.56 4.11 5.17
N VAL A 16 18.81 4.36 4.76
CA VAL A 16 19.29 5.69 4.38
C VAL A 16 18.54 6.17 3.16
N GLY A 17 18.32 5.32 2.14
CA GLY A 17 17.50 5.62 0.97
C GLY A 17 16.05 5.98 1.33
N LEU A 18 15.44 5.22 2.25
CA LEU A 18 14.10 5.49 2.78
C LEU A 18 14.08 6.81 3.55
N VAL A 19 14.99 7.00 4.50
CA VAL A 19 15.17 8.23 5.27
C VAL A 19 15.41 9.40 4.33
N THR A 20 16.22 9.27 3.28
CA THR A 20 16.45 10.33 2.28
C THR A 20 15.28 10.49 1.32
N LEU A 21 14.38 9.53 1.12
CA LEU A 21 13.17 9.72 0.30
C LEU A 21 11.97 10.22 1.12
N THR A 22 11.95 9.94 2.43
CA THR A 22 10.91 10.39 3.37
C THR A 22 11.27 11.70 4.06
N LEU A 23 12.57 11.98 4.20
CA LEU A 23 13.15 13.24 4.72
C LEU A 23 13.89 14.03 3.65
N SER A 24 14.01 13.56 2.40
CA SER A 24 14.00 14.55 1.34
C SER A 24 12.65 15.20 1.51
N PRO A 25 12.59 16.50 1.84
CA PRO A 25 11.44 17.21 1.38
C PRO A 25 11.46 16.93 -0.13
N ALA A 26 10.48 16.20 -0.64
CA ALA A 26 9.89 16.76 -1.85
C ALA A 26 9.64 18.19 -1.41
N ALA A 27 10.42 19.12 -1.96
CA ALA A 27 10.32 20.52 -1.66
C ALA A 27 8.96 21.02 -2.21
N GLU A 28 7.86 20.48 -1.70
CA GLU A 28 6.82 21.30 -1.11
C GLU A 28 7.46 21.80 0.18
N SER A 29 8.23 22.85 0.03
CA SER A 29 8.41 23.82 1.07
C SER A 29 7.04 24.11 1.68
N GLN A 30 6.74 23.50 2.82
CA GLN A 30 6.08 24.23 3.91
C GLN A 30 7.07 25.28 4.45
N ASP A 31 7.72 26.03 3.54
CA ASP A 31 8.12 27.38 3.87
C ASP A 31 6.80 28.05 4.23
N LEU A 32 6.81 28.75 5.37
CA LEU A 32 5.70 29.57 5.85
C LEU A 32 5.04 30.24 4.65
N GLN A 33 3.87 29.76 4.22
CA GLN A 33 3.16 30.43 3.13
C GLN A 33 2.97 31.88 3.61
N PRO A 34 3.48 32.89 2.87
CA PRO A 34 3.44 34.27 3.35
C PRO A 34 2.00 34.79 3.44
N PHE A 35 1.08 34.10 2.78
CA PHE A 35 -0.33 34.43 2.70
C PHE A 35 -1.12 33.68 3.77
N THR A 36 -1.88 34.42 4.57
CA THR A 36 -2.74 33.86 5.62
C THR A 36 -4.18 34.27 5.40
N VAL A 37 -5.11 33.35 5.64
CA VAL A 37 -6.54 33.68 5.62
C VAL A 37 -6.91 34.40 6.91
N SER A 38 -7.58 35.55 6.80
CA SER A 38 -8.14 36.31 7.91
C SER A 38 -9.54 36.80 7.55
N GLU A 39 -10.49 36.66 8.47
CA GLU A 39 -11.89 37.12 8.28
C GLU A 39 -12.55 36.59 6.98
N GLY A 40 -12.27 35.32 6.61
CA GLY A 40 -12.80 34.72 5.39
C GLY A 40 -12.19 35.27 4.10
N ARG A 41 -11.03 35.94 4.18
CA ARG A 41 -10.31 36.51 3.04
C ARG A 41 -8.84 36.13 3.06
N ILE A 42 -8.26 35.90 1.89
CA ILE A 42 -6.81 35.77 1.70
C ILE A 42 -6.34 36.85 0.73
N ASP A 43 -5.25 37.52 1.08
CA ASP A 43 -4.66 38.58 0.28
C ASP A 43 -3.49 38.04 -0.52
N LEU A 44 -3.70 37.78 -1.81
CA LEU A 44 -2.68 37.32 -2.75
C LEU A 44 -2.24 38.43 -3.72
N ARG A 45 -2.45 39.71 -3.40
CA ARG A 45 -2.07 40.81 -4.31
C ARG A 45 -0.57 40.89 -4.61
N GLU A 46 0.26 40.35 -3.71
CA GLU A 46 1.71 40.25 -3.87
C GLU A 46 2.16 38.86 -4.36
N TRP A 47 1.23 37.96 -4.70
CA TRP A 47 1.55 36.63 -5.19
C TRP A 47 2.06 36.70 -6.64
N GLU A 48 3.24 36.16 -6.87
CA GLU A 48 3.83 36.02 -8.18
C GLU A 48 3.83 34.53 -8.58
N PRO A 49 2.89 34.07 -9.45
CA PRO A 49 2.71 32.65 -9.71
C PRO A 49 4.00 31.93 -10.16
N GLU A 50 4.83 32.60 -10.96
CA GLU A 50 6.09 32.02 -11.48
C GLU A 50 7.16 31.82 -10.39
N GLN A 51 7.18 32.66 -9.35
CA GLN A 51 8.18 32.61 -8.27
C GLN A 51 7.69 31.81 -7.07
N ASP A 52 6.46 32.07 -6.63
CA ASP A 52 5.89 31.52 -5.40
C ASP A 52 5.27 30.13 -5.61
N GLY A 53 4.89 29.80 -6.84
CA GLY A 53 4.22 28.54 -7.15
C GLY A 53 2.76 28.49 -6.69
N PRO A 54 2.18 27.28 -6.61
CA PRO A 54 0.79 27.08 -6.20
C PRO A 54 0.59 27.33 -4.70
N ILE A 55 -0.55 27.94 -4.35
CA ILE A 55 -0.91 28.35 -2.98
C ILE A 55 -1.94 27.39 -2.39
N HIS A 56 -1.74 27.01 -1.13
CA HIS A 56 -2.73 26.24 -0.39
C HIS A 56 -3.66 27.23 0.30
N LEU A 57 -4.97 27.11 0.08
CA LEU A 57 -5.95 28.03 0.66
C LEU A 57 -6.26 27.67 2.13
N GLU A 58 -5.22 27.64 2.96
CA GLU A 58 -5.28 27.23 4.37
C GLU A 58 -5.66 28.40 5.29
N GLY A 59 -6.51 28.10 6.27
CA GLY A 59 -6.91 29.02 7.32
C GLY A 59 -8.43 29.05 7.54
N PRO A 60 -8.95 30.04 8.29
CA PRO A 60 -10.36 30.11 8.66
C PRO A 60 -11.24 30.60 7.51
N TRP A 61 -12.06 29.69 6.95
CA TRP A 61 -13.08 30.02 5.95
C TRP A 61 -14.41 30.36 6.63
N ASP A 62 -15.22 31.19 5.98
CA ASP A 62 -16.60 31.42 6.40
C ASP A 62 -17.42 30.13 6.20
N LEU A 63 -18.23 29.78 7.20
CA LEU A 63 -19.06 28.59 7.22
C LEU A 63 -20.54 28.94 7.38
N TYR A 64 -21.36 28.41 6.46
CA TYR A 64 -22.81 28.40 6.54
C TYR A 64 -23.24 26.96 6.82
N TRP A 65 -23.52 26.67 8.08
CA TRP A 65 -23.87 25.33 8.53
C TRP A 65 -25.31 24.98 8.19
N ASP A 66 -25.54 23.70 7.87
CA ASP A 66 -26.84 23.12 7.49
C ASP A 66 -27.50 23.76 6.27
N GLN A 67 -26.69 24.35 5.39
CA GLN A 67 -27.14 25.08 4.21
C GLN A 67 -26.27 24.74 2.99
N LEU A 68 -26.92 24.49 1.85
CA LEU A 68 -26.27 24.32 0.54
C LEU A 68 -26.62 25.53 -0.33
N LEU A 69 -25.90 26.63 -0.11
CA LEU A 69 -26.11 27.92 -0.76
C LEU A 69 -25.30 28.00 -2.06
N ARG A 70 -25.91 28.54 -3.10
CA ARG A 70 -25.23 28.95 -4.34
C ARG A 70 -24.62 30.34 -4.16
N PRO A 71 -23.65 30.73 -5.02
CA PRO A 71 -22.99 32.03 -4.91
C PRO A 71 -23.96 33.23 -4.84
N HIS A 72 -25.02 33.23 -5.65
CA HIS A 72 -26.01 34.31 -5.66
C HIS A 72 -26.92 34.36 -4.41
N GLU A 73 -26.95 33.30 -3.59
CA GLU A 73 -27.78 33.21 -2.38
C GLU A 73 -27.05 33.73 -1.13
N LEU A 74 -25.73 33.89 -1.20
CA LEU A 74 -24.89 34.35 -0.08
C LEU A 74 -25.07 35.85 0.22
N GLY A 75 -25.58 36.63 -0.75
CA GLY A 75 -25.75 38.06 -0.61
C GLY A 75 -26.65 38.44 0.57
N GLY A 76 -26.08 39.11 1.58
CA GLY A 76 -26.80 39.59 2.76
C GLY A 76 -27.01 38.56 3.88
N LEU A 77 -26.52 37.33 3.71
CA LEU A 77 -26.48 36.34 4.77
C LEU A 77 -25.20 36.50 5.61
N SER A 78 -25.34 36.35 6.94
CA SER A 78 -24.19 36.25 7.83
C SER A 78 -23.76 34.78 7.96
N PRO A 79 -22.45 34.49 7.97
CA PRO A 79 -21.97 33.13 8.21
C PRO A 79 -22.36 32.66 9.62
N THR A 80 -22.55 31.36 9.78
CA THR A 80 -22.75 30.72 11.10
C THR A 80 -21.53 30.93 12.00
N GLY A 81 -20.34 30.95 11.40
CA GLY A 81 -19.06 31.21 12.02
C GLY A 81 -17.94 30.96 11.02
N THR A 82 -16.71 30.81 11.51
CA THR A 82 -15.58 30.39 10.70
C THR A 82 -15.14 28.98 11.06
N LEU A 83 -14.53 28.27 10.12
CA LEU A 83 -13.94 26.96 10.36
C LEU A 83 -12.57 26.87 9.69
N LEU A 84 -11.60 26.29 10.40
CA LEU A 84 -10.26 26.06 9.87
C LEU A 84 -10.30 25.02 8.74
N VAL A 85 -9.63 25.35 7.64
CA VAL A 85 -9.37 24.48 6.50
C VAL A 85 -7.85 24.36 6.36
N PRO A 86 -7.27 23.14 6.22
CA PRO A 86 -7.94 21.86 6.32
C PRO A 86 -8.36 21.53 7.76
N GLY A 87 -9.44 20.77 7.90
CA GLY A 87 -9.93 20.30 9.19
C GLY A 87 -11.27 19.58 9.08
N PRO A 88 -11.62 18.75 10.08
CA PRO A 88 -12.96 18.21 10.21
C PRO A 88 -13.90 19.32 10.68
N TRP A 89 -15.16 19.28 10.26
CA TRP A 89 -16.19 20.04 10.97
C TRP A 89 -16.74 19.27 12.17
N GLY A 90 -16.74 17.93 12.14
CA GLY A 90 -17.41 17.11 13.16
C GLY A 90 -16.72 17.24 14.51
N GLY A 91 -17.47 17.62 15.55
CA GLY A 91 -16.93 17.86 16.90
C GLY A 91 -16.27 19.22 17.07
N GLN A 92 -16.29 20.07 16.03
CA GLN A 92 -15.92 21.49 16.12
C GLN A 92 -17.15 22.34 16.46
N ARG A 93 -16.90 23.63 16.70
CA ARG A 93 -17.93 24.64 16.95
C ARG A 93 -17.75 25.82 16.00
N ALA A 94 -18.82 26.23 15.32
CA ALA A 94 -18.85 27.45 14.53
C ALA A 94 -19.79 28.46 15.19
N GLY A 95 -19.24 29.55 15.70
CA GLY A 95 -19.99 30.51 16.51
C GLY A 95 -20.57 29.83 17.76
N GLN A 96 -21.89 29.77 17.86
CA GLN A 96 -22.57 29.11 18.97
C GLN A 96 -23.03 27.68 18.65
N THR A 97 -22.83 27.19 17.43
CA THR A 97 -23.36 25.91 16.93
C THR A 97 -22.30 24.82 16.99
N ASP A 98 -22.61 23.71 17.68
CA ASP A 98 -21.79 22.50 17.67
C ASP A 98 -22.07 21.70 16.40
N LEU A 99 -21.02 21.26 15.71
CA LEU A 99 -21.11 20.69 14.38
C LEU A 99 -21.05 19.15 14.44
N THR A 100 -22.04 18.49 13.85
CA THR A 100 -22.09 17.03 13.77
C THR A 100 -21.23 16.50 12.62
N PRO A 101 -20.62 15.31 12.72
CA PRO A 101 -19.84 14.75 11.61
C PRO A 101 -20.65 14.57 10.32
N GLN A 102 -21.91 14.16 10.44
CA GLN A 102 -22.85 14.12 9.32
C GLN A 102 -23.57 15.46 9.22
N GLY A 103 -23.72 15.97 8.01
CA GLY A 103 -24.33 17.28 7.76
C GLY A 103 -24.02 17.80 6.37
N ILE A 104 -24.51 19.00 6.12
CA ILE A 104 -24.26 19.78 4.91
C ILE A 104 -23.74 21.14 5.32
N ALA A 105 -22.88 21.72 4.50
CA ALA A 105 -22.39 23.07 4.73
C ALA A 105 -21.98 23.74 3.42
N THR A 106 -21.99 25.08 3.45
CA THR A 106 -21.37 25.90 2.42
C THR A 106 -20.23 26.68 3.04
N TYR A 107 -19.07 26.60 2.41
CA TYR A 107 -17.89 27.37 2.75
C TYR A 107 -17.70 28.52 1.77
N ARG A 108 -17.13 29.62 2.26
CA ARG A 108 -16.79 30.77 1.43
C ARG A 108 -15.41 31.31 1.79
N LEU A 109 -14.64 31.66 0.76
CA LEU A 109 -13.37 32.37 0.87
C LEU A 109 -13.29 33.42 -0.23
N GLN A 110 -12.96 34.66 0.14
CA GLN A 110 -12.61 35.69 -0.82
C GLN A 110 -11.10 35.72 -1.03
N VAL A 111 -10.66 35.63 -2.28
CA VAL A 111 -9.25 35.69 -2.67
C VAL A 111 -9.01 37.03 -3.34
N LEU A 112 -8.14 37.88 -2.79
CA LEU A 112 -7.68 39.09 -3.47
C LEU A 112 -6.51 38.72 -4.38
N LEU A 113 -6.55 39.11 -5.64
CA LEU A 113 -5.60 38.67 -6.65
C LEU A 113 -4.69 39.81 -7.12
N PRO A 114 -3.48 39.50 -7.63
CA PRO A 114 -2.66 40.49 -8.32
C PRO A 114 -3.32 40.94 -9.61
N ASP A 115 -2.93 42.11 -10.09
CA ASP A 115 -3.33 42.57 -11.43
C ASP A 115 -2.68 41.66 -12.51
N GLY A 116 -3.43 41.36 -13.58
CA GLY A 116 -2.94 40.60 -14.73
C GLY A 116 -3.04 39.07 -14.61
N VAL A 117 -3.65 38.55 -13.55
CA VAL A 117 -3.92 37.12 -13.37
C VAL A 117 -5.37 36.81 -13.79
N ASP A 118 -5.57 36.55 -15.07
CA ASP A 118 -6.93 36.38 -15.64
C ASP A 118 -7.41 34.91 -15.68
N LEU A 119 -6.50 33.94 -15.58
CA LEU A 119 -6.81 32.52 -15.71
C LEU A 119 -6.15 31.73 -14.58
N LEU A 120 -6.98 31.04 -13.78
CA LEU A 120 -6.55 30.27 -12.63
C LEU A 120 -7.12 28.86 -12.68
N ALA A 121 -6.47 27.97 -11.97
CA ALA A 121 -6.96 26.63 -11.72
C ALA A 121 -7.01 26.35 -10.23
N ILE A 122 -7.97 25.53 -9.84
CA ILE A 122 -8.13 25.06 -8.48
C ILE A 122 -8.24 23.55 -8.44
N ARG A 123 -7.44 22.96 -7.55
CA ARG A 123 -7.47 21.53 -7.23
C ARG A 123 -8.14 21.33 -5.89
N VAL A 124 -9.22 20.56 -5.87
CA VAL A 124 -9.90 20.16 -4.63
C VAL A 124 -9.51 18.73 -4.29
N THR A 125 -8.97 18.51 -3.10
CA THR A 125 -8.59 17.18 -2.62
C THR A 125 -9.25 16.84 -1.30
N GLN A 126 -9.49 15.54 -1.07
CA GLN A 126 -9.92 14.98 0.21
C GLN A 126 -11.19 15.59 0.83
N VAL A 127 -12.17 16.01 0.02
CA VAL A 127 -13.52 16.32 0.50
C VAL A 127 -14.38 15.05 0.44
N PHE A 128 -14.89 14.61 1.59
CA PHE A 128 -15.61 13.34 1.68
C PHE A 128 -17.03 13.41 1.07
N GLN A 129 -17.40 12.34 0.37
CA GLN A 129 -18.69 12.10 -0.30
C GLN A 129 -19.03 12.98 -1.48
N ALA A 130 -19.36 14.25 -1.27
CA ALA A 130 -19.82 15.09 -2.37
C ALA A 130 -19.54 16.56 -2.11
N HIS A 131 -19.05 17.24 -3.13
CA HIS A 131 -18.84 18.67 -3.12
C HIS A 131 -19.10 19.29 -4.49
N ARG A 132 -19.33 20.60 -4.47
CA ARG A 132 -19.35 21.44 -5.66
C ARG A 132 -18.70 22.77 -5.32
N LEU A 133 -17.75 23.18 -6.14
CA LEU A 133 -17.03 24.43 -5.97
C LEU A 133 -17.39 25.39 -7.10
N TRP A 134 -17.61 26.65 -6.73
CA TRP A 134 -17.74 27.77 -7.65
C TRP A 134 -16.61 28.75 -7.42
N ALA A 135 -16.19 29.38 -8.51
CA ALA A 135 -15.38 30.59 -8.50
C ALA A 135 -16.14 31.65 -9.30
N ASN A 136 -16.33 32.84 -8.72
CA ASN A 136 -17.02 33.96 -9.37
C ASN A 136 -18.42 33.60 -9.91
N GLY A 137 -19.15 32.72 -9.20
CA GLY A 137 -20.48 32.29 -9.61
C GLY A 137 -20.53 31.14 -10.63
N VAL A 138 -19.40 30.78 -11.25
CA VAL A 138 -19.30 29.69 -12.22
C VAL A 138 -18.86 28.41 -11.53
N ALA A 139 -19.52 27.28 -11.83
CA ALA A 139 -19.14 25.98 -11.25
C ALA A 139 -17.83 25.49 -11.88
N VAL A 140 -16.83 25.20 -11.06
CA VAL A 140 -15.47 24.87 -11.50
C VAL A 140 -15.17 23.39 -11.31
N THR A 141 -15.52 22.83 -10.15
CA THR A 141 -15.35 21.41 -9.86
C THR A 141 -16.59 20.82 -9.21
N GLN A 142 -16.83 19.54 -9.46
CA GLN A 142 -17.89 18.79 -8.83
C GLN A 142 -17.55 17.30 -8.71
N THR A 143 -17.27 16.86 -7.49
CA THR A 143 -17.23 15.43 -7.16
C THR A 143 -18.55 15.01 -6.52
N GLY A 144 -19.27 14.11 -7.16
CA GLY A 144 -20.57 13.63 -6.66
C GLY A 144 -21.67 14.67 -6.86
N ILE A 145 -22.75 14.58 -6.09
CA ILE A 145 -23.86 15.55 -6.09
C ILE A 145 -24.15 15.92 -4.64
N PRO A 146 -23.85 17.16 -4.21
CA PRO A 146 -24.26 17.64 -2.90
C PRO A 146 -25.79 17.68 -2.80
N GLY A 147 -26.34 17.20 -1.70
CA GLY A 147 -27.78 17.19 -1.48
C GLY A 147 -28.13 17.34 0.01
N HIS A 148 -29.33 17.84 0.28
CA HIS A 148 -29.83 18.02 1.65
C HIS A 148 -30.09 16.69 2.39
N THR A 149 -30.26 15.59 1.66
CA THR A 149 -30.58 14.28 2.21
C THR A 149 -29.74 13.20 1.56
N LEU A 150 -29.75 12.01 2.16
CA LEU A 150 -29.09 10.82 1.61
C LEU A 150 -29.62 10.45 0.20
N GLN A 151 -30.89 10.72 -0.07
CA GLN A 151 -31.58 10.39 -1.32
C GLN A 151 -31.30 11.40 -2.42
N THR A 152 -31.08 12.66 -2.04
CA THR A 152 -30.77 13.76 -2.97
C THR A 152 -29.28 14.00 -3.15
N SER A 153 -28.43 13.24 -2.44
CA SER A 153 -26.98 13.29 -2.53
C SER A 153 -26.42 12.05 -3.24
N ALA A 154 -25.39 12.23 -4.06
CA ALA A 154 -24.64 11.15 -4.70
C ALA A 154 -23.15 11.23 -4.30
N ALA A 155 -22.65 10.16 -3.68
CA ALA A 155 -21.25 10.08 -3.27
C ALA A 155 -20.33 9.74 -4.45
N SER A 156 -19.15 10.36 -4.48
CA SER A 156 -18.07 10.04 -5.40
C SER A 156 -16.73 10.29 -4.71
N ASP A 157 -15.71 9.54 -5.12
CA ASP A 157 -14.32 9.78 -4.76
C ASP A 157 -13.49 10.22 -5.96
N ARG A 158 -14.12 10.46 -7.13
CA ARG A 158 -13.46 10.94 -8.34
C ARG A 158 -12.76 12.26 -8.06
N PHE A 159 -11.48 12.29 -8.38
CA PHE A 159 -10.68 13.50 -8.35
C PHE A 159 -11.18 14.48 -9.42
N ASP A 160 -11.20 15.76 -9.08
CA ASP A 160 -11.57 16.83 -9.98
C ASP A 160 -10.76 18.10 -9.70
N TRP A 161 -10.38 18.78 -10.78
CA TRP A 161 -9.74 20.09 -10.76
C TRP A 161 -10.26 20.87 -11.96
N GLY A 162 -10.32 22.19 -11.86
CA GLY A 162 -10.93 23.00 -12.90
C GLY A 162 -10.24 24.33 -13.07
N VAL A 163 -10.39 24.85 -14.28
CA VAL A 163 -9.89 26.17 -14.70
C VAL A 163 -11.05 27.15 -14.67
N PHE A 164 -10.80 28.39 -14.26
CA PHE A 164 -11.77 29.46 -14.26
C PHE A 164 -11.11 30.81 -14.56
N GLU A 165 -11.92 31.71 -15.11
CA GLU A 165 -11.51 33.08 -15.35
C GLU A 165 -11.63 33.89 -14.04
N ALA A 166 -10.61 34.69 -13.76
CA ALA A 166 -10.56 35.59 -12.63
C ALA A 166 -10.43 37.06 -13.08
N PRO A 167 -11.36 37.58 -13.90
CA PRO A 167 -11.28 38.95 -14.40
C PRO A 167 -11.54 39.94 -13.27
N GLY A 168 -10.47 40.45 -12.66
CA GLY A 168 -10.54 41.49 -11.63
C GLY A 168 -9.56 41.27 -10.46
N SER A 169 -9.63 42.14 -9.46
CA SER A 169 -8.73 42.13 -8.31
C SER A 169 -9.16 41.17 -7.17
N SER A 170 -10.26 40.42 -7.36
CA SER A 170 -10.67 39.42 -6.39
C SER A 170 -11.53 38.32 -7.01
N THR A 171 -11.43 37.11 -6.46
CA THR A 171 -12.30 35.97 -6.75
C THR A 171 -13.07 35.53 -5.50
N ASP A 172 -14.35 35.22 -5.64
CA ASP A 172 -15.16 34.60 -4.58
C ASP A 172 -15.23 33.09 -4.80
N ILE A 173 -14.67 32.33 -3.87
CA ILE A 173 -14.70 30.86 -3.87
C ILE A 173 -15.81 30.41 -2.92
N VAL A 174 -16.74 29.64 -3.45
CA VAL A 174 -17.85 29.05 -2.69
C VAL A 174 -17.80 27.55 -2.84
N MET A 175 -17.84 26.81 -1.74
CA MET A 175 -17.85 25.34 -1.80
C MET A 175 -18.97 24.75 -0.97
N GLN A 176 -19.86 24.03 -1.65
CA GLN A 176 -20.84 23.17 -1.02
C GLN A 176 -20.22 21.82 -0.70
N VAL A 177 -20.51 21.30 0.49
CA VAL A 177 -20.10 19.97 0.93
C VAL A 177 -21.28 19.27 1.58
N SER A 178 -21.55 18.02 1.20
CA SER A 178 -22.55 17.18 1.86
C SER A 178 -21.96 15.85 2.29
N ASN A 179 -22.16 15.50 3.56
CA ASN A 179 -21.69 14.26 4.16
C ASN A 179 -22.81 13.56 4.92
N HIS A 180 -23.48 12.59 4.28
CA HIS A 180 -24.58 11.83 4.91
C HIS A 180 -24.19 10.45 5.41
N ARG A 181 -23.15 9.83 4.82
CA ARG A 181 -22.71 8.46 5.10
C ARG A 181 -21.39 8.32 5.84
N HIS A 182 -20.52 9.34 5.90
CA HIS A 182 -19.12 9.15 6.27
C HIS A 182 -18.84 9.77 7.63
N ARG A 183 -18.04 9.08 8.45
CA ARG A 183 -17.69 9.56 9.81
C ARG A 183 -16.74 10.74 9.77
N ARG A 184 -15.81 10.76 8.81
CA ARG A 184 -14.95 11.93 8.58
C ARG A 184 -15.70 12.93 7.73
N SER A 185 -15.54 14.20 8.04
CA SER A 185 -16.30 15.30 7.46
C SER A 185 -15.43 16.53 7.23
N GLY A 186 -15.99 17.59 6.64
CA GLY A 186 -15.26 18.82 6.32
C GLY A 186 -14.27 18.67 5.17
N MET A 187 -13.46 19.71 4.97
CA MET A 187 -12.36 19.74 3.99
C MET A 187 -11.08 19.24 4.64
N ARG A 188 -10.63 18.04 4.28
CA ARG A 188 -9.49 17.40 4.96
C ARG A 188 -8.13 17.73 4.37
N ALA A 189 -8.14 18.36 3.21
CA ALA A 189 -7.02 19.05 2.61
C ALA A 189 -7.54 20.41 2.13
N ALA A 190 -6.69 21.43 2.16
CA ALA A 190 -7.06 22.71 1.59
C ALA A 190 -7.11 22.61 0.06
N PRO A 191 -8.03 23.33 -0.60
CA PRO A 191 -7.94 23.53 -2.03
C PRO A 191 -6.62 24.22 -2.39
N ILE A 192 -6.03 23.82 -3.51
CA ILE A 192 -4.77 24.39 -4.02
C ILE A 192 -5.11 25.27 -5.22
N LEU A 193 -4.71 26.54 -5.17
CA LEU A 193 -4.88 27.53 -6.23
C LEU A 193 -3.54 27.71 -6.96
N GLY A 194 -3.57 27.84 -8.28
CA GLY A 194 -2.39 28.13 -9.08
C GLY A 194 -2.76 28.44 -10.52
N THR A 195 -1.76 28.58 -11.38
CA THR A 195 -2.03 28.62 -12.83
C THR A 195 -2.51 27.25 -13.33
N PRO A 196 -3.19 27.18 -14.48
CA PRO A 196 -3.58 25.92 -15.10
C PRO A 196 -2.42 24.93 -15.25
N GLU A 197 -1.25 25.41 -15.65
CA GLU A 197 -0.05 24.61 -15.85
C GLU A 197 0.47 24.02 -14.53
N GLN A 198 0.49 24.83 -13.48
CA GLN A 198 0.93 24.39 -12.14
C GLN A 198 0.00 23.30 -11.59
N ILE A 199 -1.31 23.50 -11.70
CA ILE A 199 -2.28 22.52 -11.20
C ILE A 199 -2.27 21.24 -12.04
N ALA A 200 -2.13 21.36 -13.36
CA ALA A 200 -1.96 20.21 -14.25
C ALA A 200 -0.69 19.41 -13.91
N GLU A 201 0.43 20.09 -13.68
CA GLU A 201 1.68 19.43 -13.29
C GLU A 201 1.56 18.72 -11.93
N LEU A 202 0.90 19.33 -10.94
CA LEU A 202 0.62 18.67 -9.66
C LEU A 202 -0.26 17.42 -9.83
N HIS A 203 -1.22 17.45 -10.75
CA HIS A 203 -2.03 16.28 -11.09
C HIS A 203 -1.19 15.19 -11.75
N ASP A 204 -0.43 15.53 -12.79
CA ASP A 204 0.38 14.59 -13.56
C ASP A 204 1.47 13.94 -12.71
N ARG A 205 2.14 14.71 -11.83
CA ARG A 205 3.12 14.17 -10.88
C ARG A 205 2.50 13.17 -9.92
N GLN A 206 1.29 13.44 -9.42
CA GLN A 206 0.59 12.54 -8.50
C GLN A 206 0.14 11.26 -9.22
N LEU A 207 -0.43 11.40 -10.40
CA LEU A 207 -0.82 10.28 -11.26
C LEU A 207 0.38 9.40 -11.61
N ALA A 208 1.52 10.01 -11.97
CA ALA A 208 2.76 9.28 -12.27
C ALA A 208 3.25 8.47 -11.06
N LYS A 209 3.20 9.01 -9.84
CA LYS A 209 3.56 8.29 -8.61
C LYS A 209 2.64 7.08 -8.36
N ASP A 210 1.33 7.26 -8.49
CA ASP A 210 0.36 6.18 -8.27
C ASP A 210 0.46 5.09 -9.37
N LEU A 211 0.65 5.46 -10.64
CA LEU A 211 0.84 4.52 -11.75
C LEU A 211 2.17 3.77 -11.65
N PHE A 212 3.26 4.45 -11.28
CA PHE A 212 4.56 3.82 -11.05
C PHE A 212 4.44 2.76 -9.95
N MET A 213 3.85 3.11 -8.80
CA MET A 213 3.68 2.17 -7.69
C MET A 213 2.78 0.98 -8.09
N THR A 214 1.67 1.25 -8.77
CA THR A 214 0.76 0.22 -9.28
C THR A 214 1.50 -0.73 -10.22
N GLY A 215 2.31 -0.20 -11.13
CA GLY A 215 3.16 -0.96 -12.04
C GLY A 215 4.18 -1.83 -11.31
N CYS A 216 4.88 -1.29 -10.30
CA CYS A 216 5.82 -2.06 -9.47
C CYS A 216 5.11 -3.21 -8.74
N LEU A 217 4.00 -2.94 -8.07
CA LEU A 217 3.19 -3.95 -7.37
C LEU A 217 2.70 -5.03 -8.32
N PHE A 218 2.20 -4.63 -9.49
CA PHE A 218 1.72 -5.57 -10.51
C PHE A 218 2.86 -6.46 -11.04
N LEU A 219 4.02 -5.87 -11.37
CA LEU A 219 5.18 -6.61 -11.85
C LEU A 219 5.73 -7.58 -10.79
N PHE A 220 5.89 -7.15 -9.55
CA PHE A 220 6.28 -8.05 -8.45
C PHE A 220 5.25 -9.17 -8.27
N GLY A 221 3.97 -8.83 -8.28
CA GLY A 221 2.86 -9.78 -8.22
C GLY A 221 2.97 -10.86 -9.29
N LEU A 222 3.08 -10.46 -10.56
CA LEU A 222 3.19 -11.37 -11.70
C LEU A 222 4.48 -12.20 -11.65
N LEU A 223 5.62 -11.59 -11.34
CA LEU A 223 6.91 -12.28 -11.27
C LEU A 223 6.88 -13.41 -10.22
N HIS A 224 6.35 -13.13 -9.03
CA HIS A 224 6.29 -14.11 -7.96
C HIS A 224 5.20 -15.17 -8.21
N LEU A 225 4.08 -14.80 -8.85
CA LEU A 225 3.07 -15.76 -9.29
C LEU A 225 3.63 -16.72 -10.34
N ALA A 226 4.32 -16.19 -11.37
CA ALA A 226 4.97 -17.00 -12.39
C ALA A 226 6.03 -17.94 -11.78
N THR A 227 6.81 -17.44 -10.81
CA THR A 227 7.79 -18.24 -10.07
C THR A 227 7.12 -19.38 -9.29
N TYR A 228 5.98 -19.10 -8.64
CA TYR A 228 5.18 -20.12 -7.96
C TYR A 228 4.64 -21.18 -8.93
N LEU A 229 4.01 -20.76 -10.03
CA LEU A 229 3.43 -21.67 -11.03
C LEU A 229 4.50 -22.55 -11.69
N HIS A 230 5.66 -21.99 -12.04
CA HIS A 230 6.77 -22.73 -12.62
C HIS A 230 7.30 -23.81 -11.66
N ARG A 231 7.48 -23.48 -10.38
CA ARG A 231 7.97 -24.41 -9.36
C ARG A 231 6.95 -25.49 -9.02
N ARG A 232 5.67 -25.13 -8.91
CA ARG A 232 4.56 -26.08 -8.70
C ARG A 232 4.51 -27.10 -9.84
N ARG A 233 4.65 -26.66 -11.08
CA ARG A 233 4.71 -27.54 -12.26
C ARG A 233 5.87 -28.54 -12.18
N ASN A 234 7.02 -28.09 -11.67
CA ASN A 234 8.24 -28.90 -11.59
C ASN A 234 8.38 -29.68 -10.27
N ARG A 235 7.38 -29.69 -9.38
CA ARG A 235 7.36 -30.39 -8.07
C ARG A 235 8.58 -30.12 -7.18
N LEU A 236 9.12 -28.90 -7.25
CA LEU A 236 10.26 -28.45 -6.46
C LEU A 236 9.74 -27.93 -5.10
N ASP A 237 9.43 -28.78 -4.13
CA ASP A 237 8.68 -28.36 -2.91
C ASP A 237 9.52 -28.18 -1.65
N ASP A 238 9.16 -27.13 -0.88
CA ASP A 238 9.41 -26.88 0.55
C ASP A 238 9.22 -25.38 0.93
N GLY A 239 9.19 -24.46 -0.04
CA GLY A 239 9.08 -23.00 0.21
C GLY A 239 8.15 -22.21 -0.71
N ASN A 240 7.28 -22.90 -1.47
CA ASN A 240 6.57 -22.33 -2.61
C ASN A 240 5.40 -21.42 -2.25
N VAL A 241 4.68 -21.74 -1.17
CA VAL A 241 3.45 -21.03 -0.82
C VAL A 241 3.74 -19.57 -0.43
N ALA A 242 4.96 -19.25 0.02
CA ALA A 242 5.38 -17.87 0.28
C ALA A 242 5.31 -17.00 -1.00
N ASN A 243 5.73 -17.50 -2.16
CA ASN A 243 5.62 -16.73 -3.41
C ASN A 243 4.14 -16.51 -3.80
N LEU A 244 3.27 -17.49 -3.56
CA LEU A 244 1.83 -17.35 -3.80
C LEU A 244 1.24 -16.25 -2.91
N TRP A 245 1.47 -16.31 -1.60
CA TRP A 245 0.97 -15.31 -0.66
C TRP A 245 1.48 -13.91 -0.97
N PHE A 246 2.78 -13.77 -1.26
CA PHE A 246 3.37 -12.49 -1.64
C PHE A 246 2.82 -11.98 -2.97
N SER A 247 2.63 -12.85 -3.97
CA SER A 247 2.04 -12.46 -5.25
C SER A 247 0.60 -11.95 -5.09
N ALA A 248 -0.22 -12.65 -4.29
CA ALA A 248 -1.59 -12.24 -4.01
C ALA A 248 -1.63 -10.91 -3.24
N PHE A 249 -0.71 -10.72 -2.29
CA PHE A 249 -0.57 -9.45 -1.57
C PHE A 249 -0.26 -8.29 -2.54
N CYS A 250 0.75 -8.46 -3.41
CA CYS A 250 1.16 -7.43 -4.37
C CYS A 250 0.06 -7.11 -5.39
N LEU A 251 -0.58 -8.13 -5.97
CA LEU A 251 -1.67 -7.95 -6.94
C LEU A 251 -2.91 -7.31 -6.29
N GLY A 252 -3.22 -7.69 -5.04
CA GLY A 252 -4.31 -7.08 -4.27
C GLY A 252 -4.07 -5.60 -3.99
N PHE A 253 -2.85 -5.23 -3.58
CA PHE A 253 -2.46 -3.83 -3.38
C PHE A 253 -2.39 -3.04 -4.69
N ALA A 254 -1.96 -3.65 -5.81
CA ALA A 254 -1.99 -3.02 -7.13
C ALA A 254 -3.43 -2.67 -7.52
N LEU A 255 -4.34 -3.63 -7.40
CA LEU A 255 -5.77 -3.41 -7.68
C LEU A 255 -6.36 -2.33 -6.76
N GLN A 256 -6.05 -2.36 -5.47
CA GLN A 256 -6.51 -1.34 -4.53
C GLN A 256 -6.01 0.07 -4.91
N THR A 257 -4.75 0.19 -5.34
CA THR A 257 -4.14 1.47 -5.70
C THR A 257 -4.76 2.02 -6.98
N LEU A 258 -5.05 1.15 -7.94
CA LEU A 258 -5.78 1.48 -9.17
C LEU A 258 -7.25 1.86 -8.92
N MET A 259 -7.81 1.62 -7.75
CA MET A 259 -9.19 2.00 -7.39
C MET A 259 -9.28 3.35 -6.67
N LYS A 260 -8.18 4.09 -6.53
CA LYS A 260 -8.18 5.44 -5.94
C LYS A 260 -8.76 6.46 -6.93
N GLY A 261 -9.49 7.44 -6.41
CA GLY A 261 -10.17 8.51 -7.16
C GLY A 261 -9.35 9.31 -8.17
N GLU A 262 -8.03 9.38 -7.97
CA GLU A 262 -7.08 10.08 -8.86
C GLU A 262 -6.62 9.23 -10.05
N THR A 263 -6.97 7.93 -10.07
CA THR A 263 -6.52 7.00 -11.12
C THR A 263 -7.58 6.80 -12.21
N TRP A 264 -7.11 6.44 -13.42
CA TRP A 264 -7.93 6.32 -14.62
C TRP A 264 -8.97 5.20 -14.62
N ILE A 265 -9.07 4.35 -13.58
CA ILE A 265 -9.99 3.20 -13.60
C ILE A 265 -11.44 3.63 -13.85
N PHE A 266 -11.84 4.79 -13.34
CA PHE A 266 -13.19 5.31 -13.50
C PHE A 266 -13.48 5.82 -14.93
N GLN A 267 -12.44 6.06 -15.74
CA GLN A 267 -12.58 6.34 -17.17
C GLN A 267 -12.81 5.05 -17.97
N PHE A 268 -12.15 3.95 -17.59
CA PHE A 268 -12.28 2.65 -18.26
C PHE A 268 -13.51 1.85 -17.81
N VAL A 269 -13.98 2.06 -16.58
CA VAL A 269 -15.16 1.40 -16.02
C VAL A 269 -16.12 2.48 -15.49
N PRO A 270 -16.88 3.16 -16.39
CA PRO A 270 -17.74 4.28 -16.01
C PRO A 270 -18.82 3.90 -15.00
N ASP A 271 -19.30 2.66 -15.06
CA ASP A 271 -20.36 2.10 -14.21
C ASP A 271 -19.86 1.67 -12.81
N LEU A 272 -18.55 1.78 -12.53
CA LEU A 272 -18.01 1.49 -11.21
C LEU A 272 -18.50 2.54 -10.21
N THR A 273 -19.54 2.18 -9.44
CA THR A 273 -20.10 3.05 -8.41
C THR A 273 -19.13 3.23 -7.24
N TRP A 274 -19.24 4.38 -6.55
CA TRP A 274 -18.44 4.68 -5.36
C TRP A 274 -18.56 3.59 -4.28
N ASP A 275 -19.77 3.09 -4.03
CA ASP A 275 -20.05 2.11 -2.99
C ASP A 275 -19.34 0.76 -3.27
N VAL A 276 -19.32 0.32 -4.54
CA VAL A 276 -18.58 -0.87 -4.94
C VAL A 276 -17.08 -0.64 -4.81
N SER A 277 -16.59 0.51 -5.28
CA SER A 277 -15.15 0.83 -5.23
C SER A 277 -14.61 0.83 -3.80
N VAL A 278 -15.30 1.51 -2.87
CA VAL A 278 -14.86 1.59 -1.47
C VAL A 278 -14.91 0.22 -0.79
N ARG A 279 -15.93 -0.60 -1.03
CA ARG A 279 -16.01 -1.96 -0.46
C ARG A 279 -14.87 -2.84 -0.95
N CYS A 280 -14.61 -2.85 -2.26
CA CYS A 280 -13.49 -3.58 -2.84
C CYS A 280 -12.16 -3.15 -2.22
N ARG A 281 -11.91 -1.84 -2.12
CA ARG A 281 -10.69 -1.30 -1.52
C ARG A 281 -10.50 -1.70 -0.07
N VAL A 282 -11.56 -1.69 0.74
CA VAL A 282 -11.50 -2.09 2.15
C VAL A 282 -11.26 -3.59 2.28
N LEU A 283 -11.98 -4.42 1.50
CA LEU A 283 -11.80 -5.87 1.50
C LEU A 283 -10.38 -6.26 1.10
N LEU A 284 -9.82 -5.64 0.05
CA LEU A 284 -8.43 -5.85 -0.37
C LEU A 284 -7.45 -5.47 0.73
N ASN A 285 -7.67 -4.34 1.41
CA ASN A 285 -6.84 -3.90 2.53
C ASN A 285 -6.81 -4.93 3.67
N TYR A 286 -7.99 -5.43 4.06
CA TYR A 286 -8.14 -6.36 5.17
C TYR A 286 -7.54 -7.72 4.82
N THR A 287 -7.77 -8.17 3.60
CA THR A 287 -7.20 -9.40 3.07
C THR A 287 -5.67 -9.32 3.00
N ALA A 288 -5.10 -8.16 2.67
CA ALA A 288 -3.65 -8.00 2.60
C ALA A 288 -2.94 -8.27 3.93
N ALA A 289 -3.54 -7.91 5.07
CA ALA A 289 -2.99 -8.25 6.38
C ALA A 289 -2.91 -9.77 6.61
N LEU A 290 -3.97 -10.51 6.25
CA LEU A 290 -3.98 -11.98 6.29
C LEU A 290 -2.94 -12.59 5.35
N LEU A 291 -2.88 -12.13 4.10
CA LEU A 291 -1.92 -12.62 3.11
C LEU A 291 -0.48 -12.42 3.58
N TYR A 292 -0.20 -11.28 4.22
CA TYR A 292 1.13 -11.01 4.75
C TYR A 292 1.49 -11.88 5.96
N VAL A 293 0.55 -12.15 6.87
CA VAL A 293 0.77 -13.09 7.99
C VAL A 293 1.05 -14.49 7.49
N GLU A 294 0.31 -14.96 6.48
CA GLU A 294 0.55 -16.28 5.86
C GLU A 294 1.87 -16.33 5.08
N PHE A 295 2.25 -15.23 4.43
CA PHE A 295 3.57 -15.09 3.84
C PHE A 295 4.70 -15.24 4.89
N CYS A 296 4.60 -14.52 6.02
CA CYS A 296 5.57 -14.67 7.11
C CYS A 296 5.57 -16.08 7.71
N ALA A 297 4.40 -16.71 7.86
CA ALA A 297 4.28 -18.07 8.37
C ALA A 297 4.90 -19.09 7.41
N ALA A 298 4.76 -18.91 6.09
CA ALA A 298 5.41 -19.74 5.09
C ALA A 298 6.94 -19.55 5.08
N LEU A 299 7.44 -18.36 5.40
CA LEU A 299 8.88 -18.10 5.46
C LEU A 299 9.53 -18.56 6.77
N PHE A 300 8.81 -18.48 7.89
CA PHE A 300 9.31 -18.75 9.24
C PHE A 300 8.28 -19.53 10.08
N PRO A 301 7.95 -20.79 9.72
CA PRO A 301 6.86 -21.54 10.34
C PRO A 301 7.00 -21.70 11.86
N ASP A 302 8.23 -21.92 12.35
CA ASP A 302 8.50 -22.10 13.78
C ASP A 302 8.42 -20.80 14.59
N ARG A 303 8.37 -19.65 13.91
CA ARG A 303 8.39 -18.32 14.55
C ARG A 303 7.01 -17.70 14.62
N ILE A 304 6.11 -17.99 13.69
CA ILE A 304 4.78 -17.37 13.64
C ILE A 304 3.76 -18.24 14.40
N SER A 305 3.09 -17.66 15.39
CA SER A 305 2.12 -18.39 16.20
C SER A 305 0.89 -18.81 15.38
N LEU A 306 0.37 -20.01 15.66
CA LEU A 306 -0.90 -20.49 15.12
C LEU A 306 -2.08 -19.61 15.57
N TRP A 307 -2.00 -19.00 16.76
CA TRP A 307 -3.05 -18.15 17.27
C TRP A 307 -3.21 -16.87 16.44
N LEU A 308 -2.10 -16.22 16.07
CA LEU A 308 -2.14 -15.06 15.17
C LEU A 308 -2.76 -15.41 13.81
N ARG A 309 -2.38 -16.55 13.23
CA ARG A 309 -2.95 -17.02 11.96
C ARG A 309 -4.45 -17.26 12.09
N ARG A 310 -4.88 -18.01 13.10
CA ARG A 310 -6.30 -18.29 13.38
C ARG A 310 -7.09 -17.00 13.59
N PHE A 311 -6.54 -16.02 14.29
CA PHE A 311 -7.14 -14.70 14.43
C PHE A 311 -7.42 -14.07 13.06
N TRP A 312 -6.44 -13.96 12.18
CA TRP A 312 -6.64 -13.33 10.87
C TRP A 312 -7.56 -14.14 9.93
N HIS A 313 -7.49 -15.47 9.97
CA HIS A 313 -8.40 -16.35 9.23
C HIS A 313 -9.85 -16.27 9.71
N ALA A 314 -10.10 -15.92 10.97
CA ALA A 314 -11.44 -15.64 11.48
C ALA A 314 -11.86 -14.18 11.21
N PHE A 315 -10.95 -13.23 11.48
CA PHE A 315 -11.22 -11.80 11.41
C PHE A 315 -11.59 -11.35 10.00
N VAL A 316 -10.82 -11.75 8.97
CA VAL A 316 -11.06 -11.26 7.59
C VAL A 316 -12.43 -11.68 7.05
N PRO A 317 -12.85 -12.96 7.11
CA PRO A 317 -14.19 -13.34 6.65
C PRO A 317 -15.34 -12.67 7.44
N ILE A 318 -15.19 -12.53 8.76
CA ILE A 318 -16.21 -11.84 9.60
C ILE A 318 -16.34 -10.38 9.16
N MET A 319 -15.21 -9.69 8.98
CA MET A 319 -15.20 -8.32 8.49
C MET A 319 -15.73 -8.24 7.05
N ALA A 320 -15.44 -9.22 6.20
CA ALA A 320 -15.96 -9.23 4.83
C ALA A 320 -17.49 -9.31 4.81
N VAL A 321 -18.09 -10.18 5.64
CA VAL A 321 -19.54 -10.24 5.80
C VAL A 321 -20.09 -8.91 6.31
N LEU A 322 -19.47 -8.30 7.33
CA LEU A 322 -19.87 -6.99 7.86
C LEU A 322 -19.80 -5.90 6.78
N ILE A 323 -18.69 -5.84 6.04
CA ILE A 323 -18.46 -4.85 4.98
C ILE A 323 -19.45 -5.04 3.84
N LEU A 324 -19.83 -6.26 3.47
CA LEU A 324 -20.78 -6.50 2.38
C LEU A 324 -22.25 -6.30 2.81
N SER A 325 -22.56 -6.50 4.09
CA SER A 325 -23.94 -6.43 4.60
C SER A 325 -24.35 -5.07 5.16
N THR A 326 -23.40 -4.18 5.46
CA THR A 326 -23.69 -2.89 6.13
C THR A 326 -23.39 -1.67 5.26
N PRO A 327 -24.03 -0.51 5.52
CA PRO A 327 -23.69 0.75 4.84
C PRO A 327 -22.27 1.24 5.19
N ALA A 328 -21.71 2.10 4.33
CA ALA A 328 -20.39 2.70 4.54
C ALA A 328 -20.22 3.39 5.89
N SER A 329 -21.25 4.01 6.44
CA SER A 329 -21.22 4.63 7.78
C SER A 329 -20.87 3.63 8.89
N VAL A 330 -21.37 2.40 8.78
CA VAL A 330 -21.22 1.35 9.79
C VAL A 330 -19.86 0.67 9.62
N PHE A 331 -19.53 0.16 8.43
CA PHE A 331 -18.27 -0.54 8.26
C PHE A 331 -17.06 0.39 8.41
N SER A 332 -17.19 1.70 8.17
CA SER A 332 -16.08 2.65 8.42
C SER A 332 -15.63 2.68 9.89
N LEU A 333 -16.48 2.27 10.84
CA LEU A 333 -16.11 2.15 12.26
C LEU A 333 -15.04 1.07 12.50
N THR A 334 -14.89 0.12 11.58
CA THR A 334 -13.89 -0.96 11.69
C THR A 334 -12.47 -0.49 11.37
N PHE A 335 -12.28 0.66 10.71
CA PHE A 335 -10.97 1.13 10.26
C PHE A 335 -9.99 1.37 11.42
N GLY A 336 -10.44 2.00 12.51
CA GLY A 336 -9.61 2.22 13.70
C GLY A 336 -9.17 0.92 14.36
N PRO A 337 -10.11 0.03 14.76
CA PRO A 337 -9.78 -1.29 15.29
C PRO A 337 -8.87 -2.12 14.37
N PHE A 338 -9.07 -2.06 13.05
CA PHE A 338 -8.22 -2.72 12.07
C PHE A 338 -6.79 -2.16 12.05
N SER A 339 -6.62 -0.83 12.05
CA SER A 339 -5.30 -0.20 12.12
C SER A 339 -4.55 -0.60 13.40
N ILE A 340 -5.25 -0.67 14.54
CA ILE A 340 -4.68 -1.15 15.81
C ILE A 340 -4.27 -2.62 15.69
N ALA A 341 -5.13 -3.49 15.15
CA ALA A 341 -4.81 -4.90 14.94
C ALA A 341 -3.60 -5.09 14.01
N CYS A 342 -3.47 -4.26 12.97
CA CYS A 342 -2.31 -4.22 12.08
C CYS A 342 -1.04 -3.81 12.83
N LEU A 343 -1.10 -2.74 13.64
CA LEU A 343 0.05 -2.26 14.42
C LEU A 343 0.51 -3.30 15.45
N ILE A 344 -0.42 -3.96 16.15
CA ILE A 344 -0.13 -5.08 17.05
C ILE A 344 0.54 -6.22 16.29
N THR A 345 0.00 -6.58 15.11
CA THR A 345 0.56 -7.64 14.26
C THR A 345 1.97 -7.27 13.79
N MET A 346 2.21 -6.05 13.31
CA MET A 346 3.53 -5.58 12.88
C MET A 346 4.53 -5.60 14.03
N THR A 347 4.13 -5.16 15.22
CA THR A 347 4.97 -5.17 16.42
C THR A 347 5.32 -6.61 16.82
N TYR A 348 4.33 -7.51 16.83
CA TYR A 348 4.56 -8.93 17.08
C TYR A 348 5.54 -9.54 16.07
N LEU A 349 5.36 -9.29 14.77
CA LEU A 349 6.24 -9.79 13.72
C LEU A 349 7.66 -9.22 13.87
N ALA A 350 7.80 -7.92 14.16
CA ALA A 350 9.09 -7.29 14.41
C ALA A 350 9.84 -7.94 15.59
N ILE A 351 9.15 -8.24 16.70
CA ILE A 351 9.75 -8.90 17.86
C ILE A 351 10.20 -10.33 17.51
N ARG A 352 9.30 -11.15 16.95
CA ARG A 352 9.58 -12.57 16.66
C ARG A 352 10.66 -12.75 15.60
N LEU A 353 10.63 -11.92 14.57
CA LEU A 353 11.63 -11.95 13.50
C LEU A 353 12.93 -11.26 13.92
N GLY A 354 12.88 -10.29 14.84
CA GLY A 354 14.05 -9.73 15.50
C GLY A 354 14.79 -10.78 16.34
N GLN A 355 14.07 -11.62 17.07
CA GLN A 355 14.63 -12.79 17.77
C GLN A 355 15.24 -13.79 16.77
N ALA A 356 14.55 -14.07 15.65
CA ALA A 356 15.08 -14.94 14.61
C ALA A 356 16.36 -14.38 13.96
N TRP A 357 16.42 -13.07 13.76
CA TRP A 357 17.60 -12.37 13.24
C TRP A 357 18.79 -12.46 14.20
N ARG A 358 18.55 -12.24 15.50
CA ARG A 358 19.58 -12.42 16.55
C ARG A 358 20.08 -13.87 16.64
N ALA A 359 19.19 -14.84 16.40
CA ALA A 359 19.53 -16.25 16.34
C ALA A 359 20.23 -16.67 15.02
N GLY A 360 20.57 -15.71 14.13
CA GLY A 360 21.28 -15.99 12.89
C GLY A 360 20.42 -16.60 11.78
N THR A 361 19.09 -16.53 11.87
CA THR A 361 18.19 -17.09 10.85
C THR A 361 18.36 -16.33 9.53
N PRO A 362 18.73 -16.99 8.42
CA PRO A 362 18.92 -16.33 7.13
C PRO A 362 17.68 -15.57 6.67
N GLY A 363 17.87 -14.33 6.25
CA GLY A 363 16.81 -13.48 5.69
C GLY A 363 15.88 -12.79 6.71
N ALA A 364 15.94 -13.17 8.00
CA ALA A 364 15.08 -12.57 9.03
C ALA A 364 15.31 -11.05 9.19
N GLY A 365 16.56 -10.59 9.05
CA GLY A 365 16.89 -9.16 9.13
C GLY A 365 16.20 -8.31 8.05
N LEU A 366 16.13 -8.80 6.81
CA LEU A 366 15.44 -8.09 5.72
C LEU A 366 13.95 -7.92 6.01
N VAL A 367 13.32 -8.96 6.59
CA VAL A 367 11.91 -8.86 6.97
C VAL A 367 11.71 -7.85 8.10
N VAL A 368 12.55 -7.86 9.13
CA VAL A 368 12.48 -6.87 10.22
C VAL A 368 12.56 -5.44 9.69
N ILE A 369 13.51 -5.15 8.78
CA ILE A 369 13.66 -3.82 8.17
C ILE A 369 12.42 -3.44 7.37
N SER A 370 11.91 -4.35 6.54
CA SER A 370 10.71 -4.09 5.74
C SER A 370 9.45 -3.86 6.59
N VAL A 371 9.29 -4.64 7.67
CA VAL A 371 8.16 -4.50 8.62
C VAL A 371 8.26 -3.20 9.38
N ALA A 372 9.47 -2.80 9.80
CA ALA A 372 9.68 -1.52 10.45
C ALA A 372 9.39 -0.36 9.49
N ALA A 373 9.88 -0.41 8.25
CA ALA A 373 9.63 0.63 7.25
C ALA A 373 8.12 0.79 6.96
N LEU A 374 7.42 -0.30 6.64
CA LEU A 374 5.99 -0.27 6.37
C LEU A 374 5.17 0.06 7.63
N GLY A 375 5.54 -0.48 8.79
CA GLY A 375 4.88 -0.21 10.06
C GLY A 375 4.98 1.24 10.49
N THR A 376 6.16 1.86 10.34
CA THR A 376 6.35 3.30 10.59
C THR A 376 5.52 4.14 9.63
N ALA A 377 5.48 3.78 8.34
CA ALA A 377 4.67 4.50 7.36
C ALA A 377 3.16 4.42 7.68
N ILE A 378 2.67 3.23 8.02
CA ILE A 378 1.28 3.04 8.49
C ILE A 378 1.02 3.85 9.76
N PHE A 379 1.96 3.89 10.69
CA PHE A 379 1.83 4.63 11.94
C PHE A 379 1.73 6.15 11.70
N ILE A 380 2.65 6.73 10.92
CA ILE A 380 2.63 8.15 10.55
C ILE A 380 1.34 8.51 9.81
N ASP A 381 0.97 7.72 8.80
CA ASP A 381 -0.23 7.98 8.01
C ASP A 381 -1.50 7.81 8.86
N THR A 382 -1.51 6.90 9.83
CA THR A 382 -2.63 6.74 10.77
C THR A 382 -2.75 7.93 11.72
N LEU A 383 -1.63 8.42 12.27
CA LEU A 383 -1.65 9.62 13.11
C LEU A 383 -2.10 10.85 12.32
N THR A 384 -1.67 10.97 11.07
CA THR A 384 -2.09 12.03 10.15
C THR A 384 -3.58 11.94 9.83
N ASP A 385 -4.07 10.73 9.57
CA ASP A 385 -5.50 10.45 9.31
C ASP A 385 -6.41 10.78 10.51
N GLN A 386 -5.89 10.59 11.72
CA GLN A 386 -6.55 10.94 12.98
C GLN A 386 -6.25 12.37 13.43
N GLU A 387 -5.52 13.15 12.62
CA GLU A 387 -5.19 14.57 12.85
C GLU A 387 -4.34 14.83 14.10
N PHE A 388 -3.66 13.81 14.64
CA PHE A 388 -2.73 14.00 15.74
C PHE A 388 -1.45 14.73 15.30
N ILE A 389 -1.08 14.58 14.03
CA ILE A 389 0.07 15.23 13.40
C ILE A 389 -0.30 15.69 12.00
N GLN A 390 0.41 16.68 11.47
CA GLN A 390 0.41 17.02 10.05
C GLN A 390 1.72 16.53 9.45
N ALA A 391 1.66 15.47 8.65
CA ALA A 391 2.84 14.91 7.98
C ALA A 391 2.50 14.51 6.55
N PRO A 392 3.47 14.56 5.62
CA PRO A 392 3.30 14.02 4.28
C PRO A 392 2.91 12.54 4.31
N ARG A 393 2.19 12.08 3.28
CA ARG A 393 1.81 10.67 3.13
C ARG A 393 3.05 9.81 2.87
N THR A 394 3.31 8.85 3.75
CA THR A 394 4.52 8.01 3.74
C THR A 394 4.28 6.58 3.30
N LEU A 395 3.01 6.13 3.20
CA LEU A 395 2.67 4.73 2.90
C LEU A 395 3.32 4.21 1.61
N LEU A 396 3.35 5.00 0.54
CA LEU A 396 3.95 4.57 -0.74
C LEU A 396 5.45 4.29 -0.58
N ALA A 397 6.19 5.17 0.10
CA ALA A 397 7.62 4.99 0.33
C ALA A 397 7.91 3.76 1.21
N GLY A 398 7.15 3.59 2.30
CA GLY A 398 7.26 2.42 3.18
C GLY A 398 6.93 1.11 2.46
N LEU A 399 5.89 1.12 1.61
CA LEU A 399 5.50 -0.02 0.79
C LEU A 399 6.58 -0.36 -0.25
N PHE A 400 7.19 0.63 -0.90
CA PHE A 400 8.24 0.38 -1.88
C PHE A 400 9.46 -0.33 -1.28
N VAL A 401 9.95 0.16 -0.14
CA VAL A 401 11.06 -0.48 0.59
C VAL A 401 10.69 -1.87 1.08
N PHE A 402 9.44 -2.02 1.51
CA PHE A 402 8.91 -3.32 1.86
C PHE A 402 8.97 -4.30 0.68
N LEU A 403 8.47 -3.92 -0.50
CA LEU A 403 8.46 -4.77 -1.69
C LEU A 403 9.88 -5.18 -2.12
N LEU A 404 10.82 -4.23 -2.13
CA LEU A 404 12.21 -4.51 -2.49
C LEU A 404 12.85 -5.52 -1.54
N CYS A 405 12.71 -5.32 -0.23
CA CYS A 405 13.26 -6.24 0.77
C CYS A 405 12.68 -7.65 0.63
N GLN A 406 11.36 -7.78 0.40
CA GLN A 406 10.69 -9.08 0.29
C GLN A 406 11.02 -9.80 -1.01
N SER A 407 11.04 -9.07 -2.13
CA SER A 407 11.43 -9.62 -3.43
C SER A 407 12.89 -10.11 -3.40
N PHE A 408 13.79 -9.30 -2.83
CA PHE A 408 15.19 -9.69 -2.68
C PHE A 408 15.38 -10.89 -1.74
N LEU A 409 14.64 -10.96 -0.63
CA LEU A 409 14.65 -12.12 0.27
C LEU A 409 14.25 -13.42 -0.46
N LEU A 410 13.17 -13.37 -1.24
CA LEU A 410 12.71 -14.53 -2.02
C LEU A 410 13.74 -14.92 -3.09
N ALA A 411 14.37 -13.95 -3.75
CA ALA A 411 15.44 -14.19 -4.73
C ALA A 411 16.70 -14.80 -4.08
N GLN A 412 17.10 -14.35 -2.89
CA GLN A 412 18.21 -14.94 -2.15
C GLN A 412 17.92 -16.39 -1.76
N ARG A 413 16.73 -16.66 -1.21
CA ARG A 413 16.31 -18.04 -0.87
C ARG A 413 16.27 -18.94 -2.10
N PHE A 414 15.78 -18.42 -3.23
CA PHE A 414 15.81 -19.13 -4.51
C PHE A 414 17.23 -19.54 -4.88
N THR A 415 18.17 -18.59 -4.80
CA THR A 415 19.58 -18.81 -5.17
C THR A 415 20.24 -19.83 -4.25
N ASP A 416 20.01 -19.73 -2.94
CA ASP A 416 20.58 -20.64 -1.95
C ASP A 416 20.04 -22.08 -2.11
N LEU A 417 18.75 -22.23 -2.38
CA LEU A 417 18.15 -23.53 -2.68
C LEU A 417 18.70 -24.14 -3.97
N PHE A 418 18.87 -23.32 -5.02
CA PHE A 418 19.43 -23.77 -6.28
C PHE A 418 20.88 -24.26 -6.13
N ILE A 419 21.71 -23.50 -5.41
CA ILE A 419 23.10 -23.88 -5.13
C ILE A 419 23.15 -25.20 -4.34
N ARG A 420 22.36 -25.34 -3.27
CA ARG A 420 22.30 -26.59 -2.47
C ARG A 420 21.89 -27.79 -3.31
N THR A 421 20.86 -27.63 -4.15
CA THR A 421 20.40 -28.70 -5.04
C THR A 421 21.49 -29.11 -6.02
N ARG A 422 22.23 -28.13 -6.58
CA ARG A 422 23.34 -28.40 -7.49
C ARG A 422 24.49 -29.10 -6.78
N THR A 423 24.87 -28.65 -5.58
CA THR A 423 25.92 -29.28 -4.78
C THR A 423 25.59 -30.72 -4.42
N LEU A 424 24.37 -30.99 -3.93
CA LEU A 424 23.91 -32.35 -3.64
C LEU A 424 23.89 -33.22 -4.90
N SER A 425 23.47 -32.67 -6.04
CA SER A 425 23.52 -33.39 -7.32
C SER A 425 24.95 -33.74 -7.73
N THR A 426 25.91 -32.83 -7.53
CA THR A 426 27.32 -33.11 -7.83
C THR A 426 27.92 -34.13 -6.87
N GLU A 427 27.60 -34.06 -5.58
CA GLU A 427 28.03 -35.04 -4.58
C GLU A 427 27.47 -36.43 -4.87
N LEU A 428 26.19 -36.53 -5.25
CA LEU A 428 25.59 -37.80 -5.67
C LEU A 428 26.23 -38.39 -6.92
N LEU A 429 26.62 -37.55 -7.89
CA LEU A 429 27.34 -38.00 -9.08
C LEU A 429 28.74 -38.52 -8.74
N HIS A 430 29.47 -37.80 -7.89
CA HIS A 430 30.79 -38.23 -7.42
C HIS A 430 30.70 -39.54 -6.63
N ALA A 431 29.76 -39.66 -5.70
CA ALA A 431 29.55 -40.89 -4.93
C ALA A 431 29.16 -42.08 -5.83
N ASN A 432 28.31 -41.87 -6.84
CA ASN A 432 28.00 -42.92 -7.82
C ASN A 432 29.22 -43.33 -8.64
N GLN A 433 30.05 -42.37 -9.07
CA GLN A 433 31.29 -42.67 -9.79
C GLN A 433 32.28 -43.43 -8.91
N GLU A 434 32.43 -43.04 -7.64
CA GLU A 434 33.29 -43.71 -6.68
C GLU A 434 32.82 -45.14 -6.38
N LEU A 435 31.51 -45.34 -6.21
CA LEU A 435 30.90 -46.67 -6.09
C LEU A 435 31.12 -47.51 -7.35
N GLY A 436 30.96 -46.92 -8.54
CA GLY A 436 31.23 -47.58 -9.81
C GLY A 436 32.70 -48.02 -9.93
N ASN A 437 33.64 -47.14 -9.55
CA ASN A 437 35.06 -47.44 -9.53
C ASN A 437 35.41 -48.52 -8.50
N THR A 438 34.81 -48.47 -7.31
CA THR A 438 35.01 -49.46 -6.24
C THR A 438 34.47 -50.82 -6.66
N ASN A 439 33.28 -50.86 -7.27
CA ASN A 439 32.70 -52.09 -7.80
C ASN A 439 33.56 -52.68 -8.94
N ALA A 440 34.02 -51.84 -9.88
CA ALA A 440 34.94 -52.25 -10.93
C ALA A 440 36.28 -52.77 -10.38
N ALA A 441 36.80 -52.16 -9.31
CA ALA A 441 38.00 -52.64 -8.63
C ALA A 441 37.76 -53.99 -7.94
N ALA A 442 36.63 -54.16 -7.24
CA ALA A 442 36.25 -55.43 -6.61
C ALA A 442 36.15 -56.58 -7.64
N LEU A 443 35.58 -56.32 -8.81
CA LEU A 443 35.52 -57.29 -9.91
C LEU A 443 36.90 -57.71 -10.45
N ARG A 444 37.97 -56.92 -10.26
CA ARG A 444 39.34 -57.35 -10.61
C ARG A 444 39.89 -58.43 -9.67
N PHE A 445 39.39 -58.48 -8.44
CA PHE A 445 39.83 -59.44 -7.43
C PHE A 445 38.92 -60.68 -7.36
N VAL A 446 37.80 -60.69 -8.07
CA VAL A 446 36.90 -61.83 -8.18
C VAL A 446 37.09 -62.46 -9.56
N PRO A 447 37.69 -63.66 -9.66
CA PRO A 447 37.83 -64.35 -10.93
C PRO A 447 36.47 -64.59 -11.56
N VAL A 448 36.31 -64.35 -12.86
CA VAL A 448 35.05 -64.66 -13.56
C VAL A 448 34.72 -66.16 -13.43
N GLU A 449 35.73 -67.02 -13.31
CA GLU A 449 35.55 -68.44 -12.97
C GLU A 449 34.87 -68.68 -11.63
N PHE A 450 35.09 -67.83 -10.61
CA PHE A 450 34.45 -67.96 -9.29
C PHE A 450 32.95 -67.74 -9.37
N LEU A 451 32.49 -66.74 -10.14
CA LEU A 451 31.07 -66.51 -10.37
C LEU A 451 30.42 -67.64 -11.18
N ARG A 452 31.15 -68.22 -12.15
CA ARG A 452 30.71 -69.42 -12.89
C ARG A 452 30.56 -70.65 -12.00
N LEU A 453 31.50 -70.87 -11.08
CA LEU A 453 31.44 -71.95 -10.08
C LEU A 453 30.19 -71.85 -9.21
N LEU A 454 29.81 -70.63 -8.81
CA LEU A 454 28.60 -70.37 -8.03
C LEU A 454 27.32 -70.27 -8.88
N LYS A 455 27.41 -70.43 -10.21
CA LYS A 455 26.31 -70.24 -11.16
C LYS A 455 25.59 -68.89 -11.00
N ARG A 456 26.34 -67.82 -10.69
CA ARG A 456 25.80 -66.45 -10.55
C ARG A 456 26.31 -65.56 -11.67
N GLU A 457 25.44 -64.72 -12.23
CA GLU A 457 25.80 -63.79 -13.30
C GLU A 457 26.41 -62.49 -12.76
N GLN A 458 26.18 -62.14 -11.49
CA GLN A 458 26.65 -60.90 -10.86
C GLN A 458 27.05 -61.13 -9.41
N LEU A 459 28.07 -60.39 -8.94
CA LEU A 459 28.59 -60.49 -7.57
C LEU A 459 27.54 -60.17 -6.49
N VAL A 460 26.63 -59.23 -6.77
CA VAL A 460 25.54 -58.82 -5.88
C VAL A 460 24.56 -59.97 -5.58
N LEU A 461 24.52 -60.99 -6.44
CA LEU A 461 23.65 -62.16 -6.30
C LEU A 461 24.31 -63.31 -5.54
N VAL A 462 25.56 -63.14 -5.09
CA VAL A 462 26.29 -64.15 -4.32
C VAL A 462 25.86 -64.03 -2.85
N GLU A 463 25.17 -65.05 -2.35
CA GLU A 463 24.73 -65.12 -0.95
C GLU A 463 25.64 -66.02 -0.11
N ARG A 464 25.61 -65.79 1.21
CA ARG A 464 26.40 -66.58 2.16
C ARG A 464 25.83 -68.02 2.22
N GLY A 465 26.46 -68.94 1.52
CA GLY A 465 26.06 -70.34 1.43
C GLY A 465 26.12 -70.93 0.02
N ASP A 466 26.25 -70.08 -1.01
CA ASP A 466 26.29 -70.52 -2.42
C ASP A 466 27.44 -71.50 -2.73
N HIS A 467 28.51 -71.51 -1.94
CA HIS A 467 29.65 -72.43 -2.09
C HIS A 467 29.35 -73.88 -1.66
N VAL A 468 28.28 -74.12 -0.89
CA VAL A 468 27.97 -75.44 -0.30
C VAL A 468 27.23 -76.35 -1.30
N GLN A 469 26.63 -75.80 -2.36
CA GLN A 469 25.87 -76.58 -3.35
C GLN A 469 26.70 -77.20 -4.49
N THR A 470 28.01 -76.98 -4.51
CA THR A 470 28.88 -77.60 -5.52
C THR A 470 29.23 -79.03 -5.06
N GLU A 471 28.47 -80.02 -5.53
CA GLU A 471 28.83 -81.44 -5.38
C GLU A 471 30.20 -81.69 -6.03
N LEU A 472 31.19 -82.04 -5.22
CA LEU A 472 32.46 -82.58 -5.70
C LEU A 472 32.22 -84.03 -6.11
N GLU A 473 32.09 -84.29 -7.41
CA GLU A 473 32.26 -85.65 -7.93
C GLU A 473 33.72 -86.07 -7.70
N VAL A 474 33.93 -86.88 -6.65
CA VAL A 474 35.20 -87.55 -6.39
C VAL A 474 35.25 -88.78 -7.31
N LEU A 475 36.07 -88.72 -8.35
CA LEU A 475 36.42 -89.86 -9.20
C LEU A 475 37.59 -90.65 -8.61
#